data_AF-A0A0J1CS97-F1
#
_entry.id   AF-A0A0J1CS97-F1
#
_cell.length_a   1.000
_cell.length_b   1.000
_cell.length_c   1.000
_cell.angle_alpha   90.00
_cell.angle_beta   90.00
_cell.angle_gamma   90.00
#
_symmetry.space_group_name_H-M   'P 1'
#
loop_
_entity.id
_entity.type
_entity.pdbx_description
1 polymer ?
#
loop_
_entity_poly.entity_id
_entity_poly.type
_entity_poly.pdbx_seq_one_letter_code
_entity_poly.pdbx_strand_id
1 'polypeptide(L)'
;MTAAKPSLPELHIALPELPCDAAGPVFSAPWEAQAFAMTLALYERGLFTWAEWAECLNHAIRDAQAAGDPDRGNTYYVHWMTALERISANKGLVTSGLLSQRRNEWEAAAQRTPHGQPIELGR
;
A
#
# COMPACT_ATOMS: atom_id res chain seq x y z
N MET A 1 22.79 18.20 -10.16
CA MET A 1 23.43 16.87 -10.27
C MET A 1 22.31 15.84 -10.30
N THR A 2 21.87 15.46 -11.49
CA THR A 2 20.78 14.52 -11.73
C THR A 2 21.26 13.12 -11.35
N ALA A 3 20.79 12.57 -10.23
CA ALA A 3 21.03 11.16 -9.92
C ALA A 3 20.38 10.33 -11.03
N ALA A 4 21.19 9.58 -11.78
CA ALA A 4 20.71 8.67 -12.82
C ALA A 4 19.77 7.65 -12.18
N LYS A 5 18.60 7.43 -12.78
CA LYS A 5 17.70 6.34 -12.38
C LYS A 5 18.49 5.03 -12.47
N PRO A 6 18.58 4.25 -11.39
CA PRO A 6 19.32 2.98 -11.41
C PRO A 6 18.71 2.05 -12.45
N SER A 7 19.59 1.31 -13.12
CA SER A 7 19.22 0.37 -14.16
C SER A 7 18.61 -0.91 -13.58
N LEU A 8 17.75 -1.59 -14.35
CA LEU A 8 17.06 -2.83 -13.96
C LEU A 8 17.99 -3.92 -13.34
N PRO A 9 19.21 -4.15 -13.87
CA PRO A 9 20.15 -5.09 -13.27
C PRO A 9 20.60 -4.70 -11.86
N GLU A 10 20.76 -3.41 -11.58
CA GLU A 10 21.19 -2.89 -10.27
C GLU A 10 20.09 -3.02 -9.22
N LEU A 11 18.82 -2.81 -9.62
CA LEU A 11 17.66 -3.00 -8.76
C LEU A 11 17.46 -4.46 -8.35
N HIS A 12 17.74 -5.41 -9.26
CA HIS A 12 17.61 -6.84 -8.97
C HIS A 12 18.67 -7.35 -7.98
N ILE A 13 19.87 -6.78 -8.00
CA ILE A 13 20.93 -7.08 -7.04
C ILE A 13 20.59 -6.50 -5.66
N ALA A 14 20.02 -5.29 -5.62
CA ALA A 14 19.68 -4.62 -4.37
C ALA A 14 18.43 -5.19 -3.67
N LEU A 15 17.47 -5.73 -4.44
CA LEU A 15 16.17 -6.20 -3.96
C LEU A 15 15.76 -7.51 -4.67
N PRO A 16 16.37 -8.65 -4.29
CA PRO A 16 16.20 -9.92 -5.00
C PRO A 16 14.78 -10.51 -4.96
N GLU A 17 13.93 -10.05 -4.03
CA GLU A 17 12.53 -10.49 -3.90
C GLU A 17 11.54 -9.62 -4.68
N LEU A 18 11.97 -8.57 -5.39
CA LEU A 18 11.07 -7.69 -6.10
C LEU A 18 10.52 -8.40 -7.36
N PRO A 19 9.20 -8.59 -7.50
CA PRO A 19 8.63 -9.12 -8.73
C PRO A 19 8.80 -8.09 -9.85
N CYS A 20 9.54 -8.46 -10.91
CA CYS A 20 9.75 -7.64 -12.10
C CYS A 20 9.15 -8.35 -13.32
N ASP A 21 8.53 -7.59 -14.23
CA ASP A 21 8.17 -8.06 -15.57
C ASP A 21 9.15 -7.49 -16.62
N ALA A 22 8.85 -7.72 -17.91
CA ALA A 22 9.70 -7.26 -19.01
C ALA A 22 9.80 -5.72 -19.15
N ALA A 23 8.96 -4.95 -18.46
CA ALA A 23 8.91 -3.49 -18.52
C ALA A 23 9.45 -2.80 -17.25
N GLY A 24 9.64 -3.53 -16.14
CA GLY A 24 10.21 -2.97 -14.91
C GLY A 24 9.73 -3.67 -13.64
N PRO A 25 9.95 -3.04 -12.47
CA PRO A 25 9.26 -3.40 -11.23
C PRO A 25 7.74 -3.42 -11.46
N VAL A 26 7.06 -4.51 -11.08
CA VAL A 26 5.58 -4.60 -11.15
C VAL A 26 4.93 -3.57 -10.21
N PHE A 27 5.67 -3.12 -9.19
CA PHE A 27 5.27 -2.13 -8.20
C PHE A 27 6.14 -0.88 -8.31
N SER A 28 5.51 0.29 -8.30
CA SER A 28 6.18 1.60 -8.34
C SER A 28 6.83 1.98 -7.01
N ALA A 29 6.41 1.35 -5.90
CA ALA A 29 7.00 1.53 -4.58
C ALA A 29 6.85 0.27 -3.70
N PRO A 30 7.73 0.05 -2.71
CA PRO A 30 7.68 -1.13 -1.84
C PRO A 30 6.34 -1.33 -1.10
N TRP A 31 5.66 -0.24 -0.75
CA TRP A 31 4.38 -0.30 -0.04
C TRP A 31 3.26 -0.91 -0.90
N GLU A 32 3.33 -0.78 -2.23
CA GLU A 32 2.33 -1.36 -3.14
C GLU A 32 2.39 -2.88 -3.12
N ALA A 33 3.60 -3.45 -3.12
CA ALA A 33 3.83 -4.88 -2.97
C ALA A 33 3.30 -5.39 -1.62
N GLN A 34 3.52 -4.61 -0.55
CA GLN A 34 3.02 -4.95 0.78
C GLN A 34 1.49 -4.94 0.84
N ALA A 35 0.83 -3.94 0.23
CA ALA A 35 -0.62 -3.87 0.16
C ALA A 35 -1.22 -5.07 -0.59
N PHE A 36 -0.63 -5.45 -1.73
CA PHE A 36 -1.00 -6.65 -2.47
C PHE A 36 -0.83 -7.92 -1.62
N ALA A 37 0.35 -8.09 -1.00
CA ALA A 37 0.65 -9.26 -0.18
C ALA A 37 -0.32 -9.39 1.03
N MET A 38 -0.65 -8.28 1.70
CA MET A 38 -1.64 -8.28 2.77
C MET A 38 -3.03 -8.69 2.26
N THR A 39 -3.42 -8.21 1.09
CA THR A 39 -4.72 -8.57 0.48
C THR A 39 -4.78 -10.07 0.19
N LEU A 40 -3.73 -10.63 -0.43
CA LEU A 40 -3.63 -12.06 -0.71
C LEU A 40 -3.67 -12.89 0.58
N ALA A 41 -2.91 -12.49 1.61
CA ALA A 41 -2.87 -13.20 2.88
C ALA A 41 -4.23 -13.21 3.61
N LEU A 42 -5.01 -12.13 3.51
CA LEU A 42 -6.37 -12.09 4.08
C LEU A 42 -7.35 -12.98 3.29
N TYR A 43 -7.23 -13.00 1.96
CA TYR A 43 -8.02 -13.89 1.10
C TYR A 43 -7.70 -15.36 1.36
N GLU A 44 -6.42 -15.75 1.43
CA GLU A 44 -6.00 -17.13 1.70
C GLU A 44 -6.47 -17.64 3.07
N ARG A 45 -6.68 -16.73 4.02
CA ARG A 45 -7.29 -17.01 5.33
C ARG A 45 -8.81 -17.08 5.31
N GLY A 46 -9.45 -16.90 4.16
CA GLY A 46 -10.90 -16.97 3.98
C GLY A 46 -11.67 -15.81 4.60
N LEU A 47 -11.02 -14.67 4.87
CA LEU A 47 -11.66 -13.53 5.54
C LEU A 47 -12.60 -12.75 4.61
N PHE A 48 -12.38 -12.86 3.30
CA PHE A 48 -13.28 -12.39 2.25
C PHE A 48 -13.12 -13.21 0.97
N THR A 49 -14.05 -13.06 0.04
CA THR A 49 -13.98 -13.63 -1.31
C THR A 49 -13.44 -12.60 -2.33
N TRP A 50 -12.93 -13.07 -3.46
CA TRP A 50 -12.53 -12.17 -4.55
C TRP A 50 -13.68 -11.32 -5.09
N ALA A 51 -14.92 -11.81 -5.02
CA ALA A 51 -16.09 -11.03 -5.42
C ALA A 51 -16.33 -9.83 -4.48
N GLU A 52 -16.28 -10.06 -3.17
CA GLU A 52 -16.37 -8.99 -2.16
C GLU A 52 -15.21 -7.99 -2.31
N TRP A 53 -14.00 -8.48 -2.59
CA TRP A 53 -12.83 -7.64 -2.86
C TRP A 53 -13.04 -6.74 -4.09
N ALA A 54 -13.46 -7.33 -5.21
CA ALA A 54 -13.66 -6.60 -6.46
C ALA A 54 -14.74 -5.52 -6.31
N GLU A 55 -15.82 -5.81 -5.59
CA GLU A 55 -16.86 -4.83 -5.26
C GLU A 55 -16.30 -3.68 -4.41
N CYS A 56 -15.57 -4.00 -3.33
CA CYS A 56 -14.97 -2.99 -2.46
C CYS A 56 -13.98 -2.08 -3.19
N LEU A 57 -13.13 -2.66 -4.05
CA LEU A 57 -12.18 -1.92 -4.87
C LEU A 57 -12.87 -1.01 -5.88
N ASN A 58 -13.91 -1.51 -6.57
CA ASN A 58 -14.68 -0.71 -7.50
C ASN A 58 -15.33 0.50 -6.79
N HIS A 59 -15.90 0.29 -5.59
CA HIS A 59 -16.41 1.40 -4.79
C HIS A 59 -15.33 2.42 -4.42
N ALA A 60 -14.13 1.97 -4.01
CA ALA A 60 -13.03 2.88 -3.69
C ALA A 60 -12.59 3.73 -4.89
N ILE A 61 -12.49 3.11 -6.08
CA ILE A 61 -12.14 3.81 -7.33
C ILE A 61 -13.23 4.83 -7.69
N ARG A 62 -14.51 4.43 -7.66
CA ARG A 62 -15.64 5.31 -7.99
C ARG A 62 -15.72 6.52 -7.05
N ASP A 63 -15.51 6.32 -5.76
CA ASP A 63 -15.52 7.41 -4.78
C ASP A 63 -14.37 8.40 -5.05
N ALA A 64 -13.18 7.89 -5.39
CA ALA A 64 -12.04 8.74 -5.70
C ALA A 64 -12.22 9.52 -7.01
N GLN A 65 -12.75 8.88 -8.06
CA GLN A 65 -13.12 9.54 -9.32
C GLN A 65 -14.18 10.63 -9.08
N ALA A 66 -15.18 10.36 -8.25
CA ALA A 66 -16.19 11.36 -7.85
C ALA A 66 -15.59 12.53 -7.06
N ALA A 67 -14.50 12.30 -6.31
CA ALA A 67 -13.74 13.33 -5.60
C ALA A 67 -12.77 14.12 -6.50
N GLY A 68 -12.74 13.83 -7.81
CA GLY A 68 -11.94 14.57 -8.80
C GLY A 68 -10.59 13.94 -9.13
N ASP A 69 -10.36 12.66 -8.82
CA ASP A 69 -9.19 11.95 -9.30
C ASP A 69 -9.26 11.76 -10.83
N PRO A 70 -8.31 12.32 -11.60
CA PRO A 70 -8.28 12.16 -13.06
C PRO A 70 -7.85 10.77 -13.53
N ASP A 71 -7.58 9.83 -12.61
CA ASP A 71 -7.24 8.43 -12.88
C ASP A 71 -6.07 8.29 -13.87
N ARG A 72 -4.92 8.81 -13.47
CA ARG A 72 -3.68 8.79 -14.29
C ARG A 72 -2.91 7.48 -14.19
N GLY A 73 -3.53 6.42 -13.66
CA GLY A 73 -2.89 5.11 -13.43
C GLY A 73 -1.87 5.07 -12.27
N ASN A 74 -1.46 6.23 -11.74
CA ASN A 74 -0.56 6.30 -10.58
C ASN A 74 -1.28 6.28 -9.22
N THR A 75 -2.62 6.29 -9.23
CA THR A 75 -3.46 6.26 -8.02
C THR A 75 -4.08 4.88 -7.76
N TYR A 76 -3.87 3.91 -8.65
CA TYR A 76 -4.48 2.58 -8.55
C TYR A 76 -4.22 1.89 -7.19
N TYR A 77 -2.95 1.83 -6.74
CA TYR A 77 -2.63 1.23 -5.45
C TYR A 77 -3.09 2.08 -4.24
N VAL A 78 -3.37 3.37 -4.44
CA VAL A 78 -4.01 4.20 -3.41
C VAL A 78 -5.47 3.79 -3.22
N HIS A 79 -6.19 3.52 -4.32
CA HIS A 79 -7.53 2.94 -4.26
C HIS A 79 -7.52 1.52 -3.70
N TRP A 80 -6.50 0.73 -4.05
CA TRP A 80 -6.26 -0.60 -3.46
C TRP A 80 -6.13 -0.53 -1.93
N MET A 81 -5.29 0.38 -1.42
CA MET A 81 -5.13 0.58 0.01
C MET A 81 -6.44 0.99 0.69
N THR A 82 -7.18 1.90 0.06
CA THR A 82 -8.50 2.33 0.56
C THR A 82 -9.49 1.16 0.64
N ALA A 83 -9.52 0.30 -0.39
CA ALA A 83 -10.35 -0.90 -0.40
C ALA A 83 -9.91 -1.91 0.68
N LEU A 84 -8.61 -2.08 0.89
CA LEU A 84 -8.04 -2.93 1.93
C LEU A 84 -8.43 -2.49 3.34
N GLU A 85 -8.36 -1.19 3.63
CA GLU A 85 -8.84 -0.63 4.90
C GLU A 85 -10.33 -0.85 5.10
N ARG A 86 -11.13 -0.58 4.05
CA ARG A 86 -12.60 -0.73 4.08
C ARG A 86 -13.03 -2.18 4.32
N ILE A 87 -12.51 -3.13 3.54
CA ILE A 87 -12.90 -4.54 3.70
C ILE A 87 -12.43 -5.08 5.05
N SER A 88 -11.25 -4.69 5.52
CA SER A 88 -10.75 -5.09 6.84
C SER A 88 -11.62 -4.54 7.97
N ALA A 89 -12.10 -3.30 7.84
CA ALA A 89 -13.03 -2.71 8.79
C ALA A 89 -14.41 -3.38 8.74
N ASN A 90 -14.95 -3.63 7.55
CA ASN A 90 -16.24 -4.31 7.35
C ASN A 90 -16.24 -5.74 7.91
N LYS A 91 -15.11 -6.42 7.86
CA LYS A 91 -14.92 -7.76 8.45
C LYS A 91 -14.56 -7.71 9.95
N GLY A 92 -14.49 -6.52 10.56
CA GLY A 92 -14.20 -6.34 11.99
C GLY A 92 -12.75 -6.64 12.39
N LEU A 93 -11.82 -6.72 11.44
CA LEU A 93 -10.40 -7.01 11.68
C LEU A 93 -9.65 -5.78 12.24
N VAL A 94 -10.12 -4.59 11.86
CA VAL A 94 -9.59 -3.30 12.30
C VAL A 94 -10.76 -2.34 12.55
N THR A 95 -10.49 -1.26 13.27
CA THR A 95 -11.43 -0.14 13.42
C THR A 95 -10.81 1.12 12.85
N SER A 96 -11.64 2.08 12.43
CA SER A 96 -11.15 3.41 11.98
C SER A 96 -10.34 4.12 13.06
N GLY A 97 -10.71 3.92 14.34
CA GLY A 97 -9.95 4.39 15.50
C GLY A 97 -8.57 3.77 15.59
N LEU A 98 -8.45 2.45 15.44
CA LEU A 98 -7.17 1.74 15.47
C LEU A 98 -6.25 2.18 14.33
N LEU A 99 -6.77 2.30 13.11
CA LEU A 99 -6.00 2.77 11.95
C LEU A 99 -5.52 4.21 12.16
N SER A 100 -6.39 5.08 12.66
CA SER A 100 -6.04 6.48 12.93
C SER A 100 -5.02 6.61 14.05
N GLN A 101 -5.16 5.81 15.12
CA GLN A 101 -4.18 5.76 16.19
C GLN A 101 -2.82 5.33 15.65
N ARG A 102 -2.75 4.24 14.87
CA ARG A 102 -1.48 3.77 14.31
C ARG A 102 -0.83 4.78 13.37
N ARG A 103 -1.61 5.47 12.55
CA ARG A 103 -1.10 6.57 11.70
C ARG A 103 -0.49 7.68 12.56
N ASN A 104 -1.18 8.12 13.61
CA ASN A 104 -0.70 9.18 14.50
C ASN A 104 0.56 8.77 15.26
N GLU A 105 0.67 7.51 15.70
CA GLU A 105 1.87 6.99 16.36
C GLU A 105 3.08 6.97 15.41
N TRP A 106 2.88 6.59 14.15
CA TRP A 106 3.92 6.65 13.13
C TRP A 106 4.34 8.08 12.79
N GLU A 107 3.38 8.99 12.66
CA GLU A 107 3.65 10.40 12.42
C GLU A 107 4.44 11.02 13.57
N ALA A 108 4.01 10.77 14.81
CA ALA A 108 4.73 11.18 16.00
C ALA A 108 6.15 10.60 15.99
N ALA A 109 6.31 9.29 15.76
CA ALA A 109 7.62 8.63 15.69
C ALA A 109 8.54 9.26 14.63
N ALA A 110 8.02 9.55 13.44
CA ALA A 110 8.77 10.20 12.37
C ALA A 110 9.27 11.59 12.78
N GLN A 111 8.44 12.40 13.46
CA GLN A 111 8.79 13.75 13.88
C GLN A 111 9.92 13.79 14.93
N ARG A 112 10.00 12.79 15.82
CA ARG A 112 11.04 12.69 16.87
C ARG A 112 12.31 11.98 16.41
N THR A 113 12.30 11.33 15.25
CA THR A 113 13.44 10.55 14.74
C THR A 113 14.40 11.49 14.00
N PRO A 114 15.67 11.62 14.43
CA PRO A 114 16.66 12.39 13.70
C PRO A 114 16.88 11.85 12.28
N HIS A 115 17.18 12.74 11.34
CA HIS A 115 17.44 12.33 9.95
C HIS A 115 18.55 11.27 9.86
N GLY A 116 18.31 10.24 9.06
CA GLY A 116 19.23 9.11 8.87
C GLY A 116 19.12 8.01 9.93
N GLN A 117 18.26 8.15 10.93
CA GLN A 117 17.95 7.08 11.89
C GLN A 117 16.67 6.33 11.49
N PRO A 118 16.55 5.02 11.79
CA PRO A 118 15.31 4.28 11.61
C PRO A 118 14.16 4.84 12.45
N ILE A 119 12.95 4.89 11.87
CA ILE A 119 11.74 5.30 12.60
C ILE A 119 11.22 4.08 13.37
N GLU A 120 11.17 4.19 14.69
CA GLU A 120 10.65 3.15 15.58
C GLU A 120 9.40 3.63 16.31
N LEU A 121 8.35 2.81 16.30
CA LEU A 121 7.20 3.01 17.17
C LEU A 121 7.60 2.75 18.62
N GLY A 122 7.18 3.64 19.53
CA GLY A 122 7.27 3.38 20.96
C GLY A 122 6.49 2.10 21.29
N ARG A 123 7.15 1.17 21.98
CA ARG A 123 6.54 -0.10 22.39
C ARG A 123 5.49 0.12 23.47
#